data_AF-A0A1X7T3J9-F1
#
_entry.id   AF-A0A1X7T3J9-F1
#
_cell.length_a   1.000
_cell.length_b   1.000
_cell.length_c   1.000
_cell.angle_alpha   90.00
_cell.angle_beta   90.00
_cell.angle_gamma   90.00
#
_symmetry.space_group_name_H-M   'P 1'
#
loop_
_entity.id
_entity.type
_entity.pdbx_description
1 polymer ?
#
loop_
_entity_poly.entity_id
_entity_poly.type
_entity_poly.pdbx_seq_one_letter_code
_entity_poly.pdbx_strand_id
1 'polypeptide(L)'
;MRSSKKSGKHRSSFSWSLYSTFSSPFADSPSRPQDIDYPVPQEYLIHSYIRDKLAPIRLSKYNEDLLFYLYYTSGGDLLQLLAAHELYTRDWRYHKEEKIWITRAPNMRPTKVETTYEEGTYCYFDLGTWRKAHRDMKVEYDRLAERPSIPPAITSQQIVSSVSMSA
;
A
#
# COMPACT_ATOMS: atom_id res chain seq x y z
N MET A 1 -50.31 -2.09 37.55
CA MET A 1 -48.92 -1.74 37.20
C MET A 1 -48.38 -2.80 36.23
N ARG A 2 -48.28 -2.50 34.94
CA ARG A 2 -47.77 -3.44 33.92
C ARG A 2 -46.24 -3.33 33.88
N SER A 3 -45.56 -4.44 34.17
CA SER A 3 -44.10 -4.55 34.17
C SER A 3 -43.59 -4.63 32.71
N SER A 4 -42.75 -3.68 32.31
CA SER A 4 -42.10 -3.64 30.99
C SER A 4 -40.84 -4.50 31.00
N LYS A 5 -40.84 -5.62 30.26
CA LYS A 5 -39.63 -6.37 29.92
C LYS A 5 -38.88 -5.61 28.82
N LYS A 6 -37.74 -5.00 29.16
CA LYS A 6 -36.79 -4.48 28.18
C LYS A 6 -36.05 -5.64 27.52
N SER A 7 -36.39 -5.92 26.27
CA SER A 7 -35.67 -6.83 25.38
C SER A 7 -34.31 -6.20 25.00
N GLY A 8 -33.22 -6.72 25.56
CA GLY A 8 -31.87 -6.39 25.13
C GLY A 8 -31.64 -6.92 23.71
N LYS A 9 -31.42 -6.01 22.75
CA LYS A 9 -30.91 -6.37 21.43
C LYS A 9 -29.50 -6.94 21.60
N HIS A 10 -29.34 -8.24 21.43
CA HIS A 10 -28.04 -8.85 21.17
C HIS A 10 -27.46 -8.18 19.92
N ARG A 11 -26.39 -7.40 20.11
CA ARG A 11 -25.49 -7.04 19.02
C ARG A 11 -24.85 -8.35 18.57
N SER A 12 -25.25 -8.86 17.42
CA SER A 12 -24.57 -9.94 16.74
C SER A 12 -23.13 -9.51 16.46
N SER A 13 -22.21 -9.97 17.31
CA SER A 13 -20.79 -10.02 16.98
C SER A 13 -20.68 -10.96 15.77
N PHE A 14 -20.44 -10.42 14.59
CA PHE A 14 -19.99 -11.22 13.46
C PHE A 14 -18.59 -11.73 13.80
N SER A 15 -18.49 -12.89 14.44
CA SER A 15 -17.22 -13.57 14.68
C SER A 15 -16.79 -14.24 13.38
N TRP A 16 -16.12 -13.50 12.50
CA TRP A 16 -15.45 -14.11 11.37
C TRP A 16 -14.36 -15.06 11.92
N SER A 17 -14.36 -16.31 11.45
CA SER A 17 -13.33 -17.28 11.82
C SER A 17 -11.99 -16.79 11.28
N LEU A 18 -11.00 -16.60 12.17
CA LEU A 18 -9.67 -16.15 11.79
C LEU A 18 -8.85 -17.26 11.11
N TYR A 19 -9.33 -18.51 11.12
CA TYR A 19 -8.60 -19.66 10.59
C TYR A 19 -8.25 -19.52 9.10
N SER A 20 -9.16 -18.95 8.30
CA SER A 20 -8.94 -18.81 6.85
C SER A 20 -7.87 -17.79 6.46
N THR A 21 -7.47 -16.92 7.39
CA THR A 21 -6.41 -15.91 7.18
C THR A 21 -5.30 -16.06 8.23
N PHE A 22 -5.28 -17.15 8.98
CA PHE A 22 -4.23 -17.42 9.95
C PHE A 22 -2.95 -17.84 9.21
N SER A 23 -1.97 -16.95 9.17
CA SER A 23 -0.73 -17.17 8.43
C SER A 23 0.20 -18.17 9.13
N SER A 24 0.55 -17.91 10.39
CA SER A 24 1.51 -18.72 11.14
C SER A 24 1.45 -18.35 12.64
N PRO A 25 1.84 -19.25 13.56
CA PRO A 25 2.00 -18.93 14.98
C PRO A 25 2.95 -17.77 15.29
N PHE A 26 3.85 -17.41 14.35
CA PHE A 26 4.82 -16.33 14.51
C PHE A 26 4.53 -15.11 13.63
N ALA A 27 3.42 -15.10 12.90
CA ALA A 27 3.08 -13.97 12.03
C ALA A 27 2.43 -12.85 12.85
N ASP A 28 2.94 -11.63 12.66
CA ASP A 28 2.36 -10.41 13.25
C ASP A 28 1.12 -9.92 12.48
N SER A 29 0.82 -10.51 11.33
CA SER A 29 -0.32 -10.14 10.46
C SER A 29 -1.01 -11.36 9.84
N PRO A 30 -2.31 -11.26 9.49
CA PRO A 30 -3.01 -12.29 8.72
C PRO A 30 -2.38 -12.53 7.34
N SER A 31 -2.66 -13.69 6.75
CA SER A 31 -2.27 -14.00 5.37
C SER A 31 -2.86 -12.98 4.41
N ARG A 32 -2.03 -12.48 3.49
CA ARG A 32 -2.50 -11.56 2.45
C ARG A 32 -3.26 -12.36 1.40
N PRO A 33 -4.17 -11.75 0.63
CA PRO A 33 -4.90 -12.47 -0.43
C PRO A 33 -3.99 -13.19 -1.42
N GLN A 34 -2.81 -12.62 -1.73
CA GLN A 34 -1.82 -13.26 -2.59
C GLN A 34 -1.10 -14.45 -1.94
N ASP A 35 -1.10 -14.58 -0.62
CA ASP A 35 -0.46 -15.71 0.08
C ASP A 35 -1.43 -16.89 0.28
N ILE A 36 -2.69 -16.77 -0.18
CA ILE A 36 -3.73 -17.78 0.02
C ILE A 36 -3.98 -18.47 -1.31
N ASP A 37 -3.67 -19.76 -1.36
CA ASP A 37 -4.00 -20.61 -2.50
C ASP A 37 -5.51 -20.65 -2.73
N TYR A 38 -5.90 -20.39 -3.98
CA TYR A 38 -7.31 -20.45 -4.39
C TYR A 38 -7.44 -21.24 -5.69
N PRO A 39 -8.39 -22.18 -5.80
CA PRO A 39 -8.61 -22.92 -7.04
C PRO A 39 -9.16 -21.96 -8.11
N VAL A 40 -8.29 -21.55 -9.02
CA VAL A 40 -8.65 -20.75 -10.19
C VAL A 40 -8.87 -21.66 -11.41
N PRO A 41 -9.68 -21.21 -12.41
CA PRO A 41 -9.77 -21.91 -13.69
C PRO A 41 -8.39 -22.12 -14.33
N GLN A 42 -8.22 -23.24 -15.03
CA GLN A 42 -6.94 -23.62 -15.64
C GLN A 42 -6.42 -22.56 -16.63
N GLU A 43 -7.35 -21.81 -17.24
CA GLU A 43 -7.08 -20.72 -18.19
C GLU A 43 -6.35 -19.54 -17.54
N TYR A 44 -6.40 -19.38 -16.22
CA TYR A 44 -5.66 -18.34 -15.49
C TYR A 44 -4.24 -18.76 -15.12
N LEU A 45 -3.91 -20.06 -15.20
CA LEU A 45 -2.57 -20.60 -14.93
C LEU A 45 -1.63 -20.40 -16.13
N ILE A 46 -1.56 -19.17 -16.64
CA ILE A 46 -0.84 -18.82 -17.87
C ILE A 46 0.68 -18.81 -17.70
N HIS A 47 1.18 -18.67 -16.47
CA HIS A 47 2.60 -18.46 -16.19
C HIS A 47 3.48 -19.54 -16.84
N SER A 48 3.08 -20.82 -16.79
CA SER A 48 3.83 -21.92 -17.40
C SER A 48 3.94 -21.83 -18.93
N TYR A 49 2.98 -21.18 -19.60
CA TYR A 49 2.93 -21.07 -21.06
C TYR A 49 3.64 -19.83 -21.62
N ILE A 50 3.68 -18.74 -20.85
CA ILE A 50 4.17 -17.44 -21.32
C ILE A 50 5.40 -16.94 -20.55
N ARG A 51 5.97 -17.73 -19.63
CA ARG A 51 7.09 -17.33 -18.77
C ARG A 51 8.20 -16.59 -19.53
N ASP A 52 8.66 -17.17 -20.64
CA ASP A 52 9.78 -16.62 -21.42
C ASP A 52 9.39 -15.39 -22.26
N LYS A 53 8.09 -15.09 -22.38
CA LYS A 53 7.53 -13.95 -23.11
C LYS A 53 7.13 -12.80 -22.19
N LEU A 54 7.06 -13.03 -20.87
CA LEU A 54 6.65 -12.01 -19.91
C LEU A 54 7.71 -10.91 -19.80
N ALA A 55 7.24 -9.66 -19.81
CA ALA A 55 8.11 -8.53 -19.57
C ALA A 55 8.69 -8.62 -18.14
N PRO A 56 9.98 -8.32 -17.95
CA PRO A 56 10.55 -8.28 -16.62
C PRO A 56 9.85 -7.19 -15.79
N ILE A 57 9.67 -7.46 -14.49
CA ILE A 57 9.12 -6.51 -13.54
C ILE A 57 10.02 -5.27 -13.51
N ARG A 58 9.44 -4.12 -13.85
CA ARG A 58 10.12 -2.81 -13.87
C ARG A 58 9.19 -1.76 -13.34
N LEU A 59 9.33 -1.41 -12.05
CA LEU A 59 8.43 -0.46 -11.37
C LEU A 59 8.41 0.92 -12.03
N SER A 60 9.51 1.34 -12.64
CA SER A 60 9.57 2.58 -13.42
C SER A 60 8.63 2.64 -14.62
N LYS A 61 8.14 1.49 -15.10
CA LYS A 61 7.13 1.40 -16.17
C LYS A 61 5.69 1.35 -15.64
N TYR A 62 5.50 1.16 -14.34
CA TYR A 62 4.17 1.05 -13.74
C TYR A 62 3.57 2.42 -13.46
N ASN A 63 2.25 2.52 -13.53
CA ASN A 63 1.54 3.73 -13.12
C ASN A 63 1.55 3.87 -11.59
N GLU A 64 1.20 5.04 -11.09
CA GLU A 64 1.20 5.29 -9.64
C GLU A 64 0.15 4.47 -8.89
N ASP A 65 -0.99 4.16 -9.51
CA ASP A 65 -2.04 3.33 -8.93
C ASP A 65 -1.51 1.94 -8.55
N LEU A 66 -0.77 1.30 -9.45
CA LEU A 66 -0.11 0.03 -9.17
C LEU A 66 1.00 0.18 -8.13
N LEU A 67 1.75 1.28 -8.12
CA LEU A 67 2.75 1.52 -7.07
C LEU A 67 2.12 1.68 -5.68
N PHE A 68 0.98 2.36 -5.57
CA PHE A 68 0.22 2.44 -4.32
C PHE A 68 -0.30 1.07 -3.91
N TYR A 69 -0.84 0.29 -4.86
CA TYR A 69 -1.24 -1.10 -4.61
C TYR A 69 -0.10 -1.91 -3.99
N LEU A 70 1.08 -1.91 -4.63
CA LEU A 70 2.25 -2.64 -4.13
C LEU A 70 2.71 -2.13 -2.77
N TYR A 71 2.75 -0.80 -2.56
CA TYR A 71 3.16 -0.22 -1.29
C TYR A 71 2.25 -0.64 -0.12
N TYR A 72 0.93 -0.64 -0.33
CA TYR A 72 -0.04 -0.93 0.72
C TYR A 72 -0.35 -2.42 0.90
N THR A 73 -0.05 -3.27 -0.08
CA THR A 73 -0.29 -4.73 0.01
C THR A 73 0.96 -5.53 0.34
N SER A 74 2.16 -5.01 0.08
CA SER A 74 3.43 -5.71 0.33
C SER A 74 4.11 -5.28 1.64
N GLY A 75 3.32 -5.08 2.70
CA GLY A 75 3.82 -4.63 4.01
C GLY A 75 4.95 -5.50 4.55
N GLY A 76 6.08 -4.89 4.90
CA GLY A 76 7.25 -5.59 5.43
C GLY A 76 8.11 -6.32 4.38
N ASP A 77 7.78 -6.19 3.09
CA ASP A 77 8.49 -6.83 1.99
C ASP A 77 9.31 -5.81 1.18
N LEU A 78 10.29 -6.32 0.43
CA LEU A 78 11.12 -5.56 -0.50
C LEU A 78 10.27 -4.79 -1.51
N LEU A 79 9.15 -5.36 -1.96
CA LEU A 79 8.29 -4.74 -2.97
C LEU A 79 7.66 -3.43 -2.48
N GLN A 80 7.34 -3.32 -1.19
CA GLN A 80 6.89 -2.06 -0.59
C GLN A 80 8.00 -1.00 -0.63
N LEU A 81 9.25 -1.39 -0.33
CA LEU A 81 10.39 -0.48 -0.36
C LEU A 81 10.69 0.01 -1.77
N LEU A 82 10.63 -0.88 -2.77
CA LEU A 82 10.82 -0.52 -4.18
C LEU A 82 9.71 0.40 -4.70
N ALA A 83 8.45 0.14 -4.33
CA ALA A 83 7.33 1.00 -4.67
C ALA A 83 7.47 2.39 -4.03
N ALA A 84 7.86 2.46 -2.76
CA ALA A 84 8.13 3.71 -2.06
C ALA A 84 9.25 4.53 -2.72
N HIS A 85 10.32 3.87 -3.17
CA HIS A 85 11.43 4.55 -3.86
C HIS A 85 11.00 5.11 -5.22
N GLU A 86 10.22 4.35 -5.98
CA GLU A 86 9.69 4.81 -7.27
C GLU A 86 8.70 5.97 -7.08
N LEU A 87 7.80 5.89 -6.09
CA LEU A 87 6.92 7.00 -5.71
C LEU A 87 7.74 8.25 -5.32
N TYR A 88 8.79 8.09 -4.51
CA TYR A 88 9.68 9.18 -4.13
C TYR A 88 10.35 9.84 -5.35
N THR A 89 10.78 9.03 -6.32
CA THR A 89 11.38 9.50 -7.58
C THR A 89 10.37 10.30 -8.43
N ARG A 90 9.06 10.09 -8.22
CA ARG A 90 7.96 10.83 -8.86
C ARG A 90 7.41 11.95 -7.98
N ASP A 91 8.24 12.51 -7.10
CA ASP A 91 7.90 13.62 -6.21
C ASP A 91 6.77 13.36 -5.21
N TRP A 92 6.46 12.10 -4.93
CA TRP A 92 5.66 11.75 -3.77
C TRP A 92 6.52 11.74 -2.51
N ARG A 93 5.96 12.22 -1.40
CA ARG A 93 6.59 12.20 -0.08
C ARG A 93 5.63 11.52 0.88
N TYR A 94 6.15 10.64 1.72
CA TYR A 94 5.35 9.96 2.72
C TYR A 94 5.31 10.80 4.00
N HIS A 95 4.12 11.16 4.48
CA HIS A 95 3.94 11.86 5.73
C HIS A 95 3.90 10.86 6.88
N LYS A 96 4.90 10.89 7.78
CA LYS A 96 5.11 9.83 8.79
C LYS A 96 3.96 9.69 9.78
N GLU A 97 3.36 10.79 10.20
CA GLU A 97 2.27 10.79 11.19
C GLU A 97 0.90 10.48 10.58
N GLU A 98 0.52 11.23 9.54
CA GLU A 98 -0.73 10.98 8.80
C GLU A 98 -0.75 9.66 8.00
N LYS A 99 0.42 9.06 7.75
CA LYS A 99 0.58 7.77 7.04
C LYS A 99 0.02 7.77 5.62
N ILE A 100 0.20 8.88 4.92
CA ILE A 100 -0.26 9.09 3.54
C ILE A 100 0.89 9.51 2.64
N TRP A 101 0.76 9.22 1.35
CA TRP A 101 1.58 9.80 0.30
C TRP A 101 0.98 11.11 -0.16
N ILE A 102 1.82 12.16 -0.23
CA ILE A 102 1.45 13.49 -0.70
C ILE A 102 2.40 13.96 -1.80
N THR A 103 1.91 14.82 -2.69
CA THR A 103 2.71 15.58 -3.63
C THR A 103 2.05 16.95 -3.83
N ARG A 104 2.83 17.95 -4.26
CA ARG A 104 2.27 19.28 -4.53
C ARG A 104 1.24 19.18 -5.66
N ALA A 105 0.11 19.86 -5.53
CA ALA A 105 -0.90 19.81 -6.58
C ALA A 105 -0.33 20.38 -7.91
N PRO A 106 -0.65 19.77 -9.07
CA PRO A 106 -0.11 20.22 -10.35
C PRO A 106 -0.41 21.71 -10.60
N ASN A 107 0.60 22.46 -11.03
CA ASN A 107 0.52 23.90 -11.31
C ASN A 107 0.16 24.79 -10.11
N MET A 108 0.14 24.26 -8.89
CA MET A 108 -0.08 25.03 -7.66
C MET A 108 1.26 25.20 -6.93
N ARG A 109 1.66 26.45 -6.68
CA ARG A 109 2.79 26.73 -5.79
C ARG A 109 2.30 26.73 -4.34
N PRO A 110 3.16 26.35 -3.38
CA PRO A 110 2.85 26.57 -1.97
C PRO A 110 2.52 28.04 -1.72
N THR A 111 1.49 28.29 -0.93
CA THR A 111 1.09 29.64 -0.50
C THR A 111 2.10 30.25 0.44
N LYS A 112 2.83 29.41 1.19
CA LYS A 112 3.91 29.82 2.08
C LYS A 112 5.03 28.79 2.06
N VAL A 113 6.28 29.26 2.03
CA VAL A 113 7.48 28.41 2.13
C VAL A 113 8.40 29.02 3.16
N GLU A 114 8.71 28.26 4.19
CA GLU A 114 9.66 28.60 5.26
C GLU A 114 10.78 27.57 5.29
N THR A 115 11.79 27.78 6.14
CA THR A 115 12.92 26.86 6.28
C THR A 115 12.51 25.48 6.82
N THR A 116 11.48 25.41 7.66
CA THR A 116 11.08 24.18 8.37
C THR A 116 9.75 23.58 7.89
N TYR A 117 8.96 24.34 7.13
CA TYR A 117 7.68 23.89 6.61
C TYR A 117 7.26 24.65 5.35
N GLU A 118 6.22 24.14 4.71
CA GLU A 118 5.48 24.86 3.67
C GLU A 118 3.98 24.66 3.85
N GLU A 119 3.18 25.58 3.30
CA GLU A 119 1.73 25.51 3.28
C GLU A 119 1.25 25.62 1.84
N GLY A 120 0.21 24.86 1.49
CA GLY A 120 -0.40 24.91 0.16
C GLY A 120 -1.36 23.77 -0.08
N THR A 121 -1.86 23.68 -1.31
CA THR A 121 -2.73 22.59 -1.74
C THR A 121 -1.91 21.39 -2.19
N TYR A 122 -2.12 20.25 -1.54
CA TYR A 122 -1.46 18.99 -1.87
C TYR A 122 -2.45 18.00 -2.46
N CYS A 123 -1.96 17.22 -3.42
CA CYS A 123 -2.58 15.98 -3.83
C CYS A 123 -2.12 14.89 -2.86
N TYR A 124 -3.04 14.10 -2.32
CA TYR A 124 -2.74 12.91 -1.53
C TYR A 124 -3.47 11.70 -2.09
N PHE A 125 -2.96 10.51 -1.80
CA PHE A 125 -3.64 9.27 -2.14
C PHE A 125 -4.54 8.83 -0.97
N ASP A 126 -5.85 8.81 -1.21
CA ASP A 126 -6.85 8.35 -0.24
C ASP A 126 -7.07 6.84 -0.37
N LEU A 127 -6.67 6.12 0.69
CA LEU A 127 -6.84 4.68 0.79
C LEU A 127 -8.30 4.23 0.87
N GLY A 128 -9.17 5.01 1.50
CA GLY A 128 -10.56 4.62 1.72
C GLY A 128 -11.38 4.68 0.44
N THR A 129 -11.08 5.64 -0.44
CA THR A 129 -11.74 5.78 -1.73
C THR A 129 -10.93 5.24 -2.91
N TRP A 130 -9.66 4.87 -2.69
CA TRP A 130 -8.69 4.47 -3.72
C TRP A 130 -8.53 5.51 -4.83
N ARG A 131 -8.42 6.78 -4.46
CA ARG A 131 -8.35 7.91 -5.40
C ARG A 131 -7.39 8.99 -4.92
N LYS A 132 -6.88 9.77 -5.87
CA LYS A 132 -6.19 11.02 -5.56
C LYS A 132 -7.20 12.09 -5.17
N ALA A 133 -6.94 12.78 -4.08
CA ALA A 133 -7.75 13.90 -3.60
C ALA A 133 -6.85 15.09 -3.28
N HIS A 134 -7.45 16.29 -3.18
CA HIS A 134 -6.73 17.52 -2.89
C HIS A 134 -7.21 18.12 -1.58
N ARG A 135 -6.29 18.68 -0.81
CA ARG A 135 -6.62 19.49 0.37
C ARG A 135 -5.48 20.44 0.69
N ASP A 136 -5.79 21.49 1.44
CA ASP A 136 -4.76 22.37 1.98
C ASP A 136 -4.06 21.70 3.16
N MET A 137 -2.74 21.79 3.19
CA MET A 137 -1.90 21.20 4.22
C MET A 137 -0.78 22.16 4.61
N LYS A 138 -0.42 22.10 5.89
CA LYS A 138 0.87 22.55 6.38
C LYS A 138 1.79 21.34 6.49
N VAL A 139 2.86 21.33 5.71
CA VAL A 139 3.81 20.22 5.61
C VAL A 139 5.11 20.63 6.28
N GLU A 140 5.35 20.09 7.48
CA GLU A 140 6.63 20.21 8.18
C GLU A 140 7.62 19.21 7.57
N TYR A 141 8.81 19.69 7.16
CA TYR A 141 9.77 18.83 6.45
C TYR A 141 10.26 17.67 7.33
N ASP A 142 10.40 17.88 8.64
CA ASP A 142 10.81 16.84 9.59
C ASP A 142 9.75 15.73 9.75
N ARG A 143 8.51 15.97 9.32
CA ARG A 143 7.41 14.97 9.32
C ARG A 143 7.38 14.15 8.04
N LEU A 144 8.15 14.52 7.02
CA LEU A 144 8.29 13.73 5.81
C LEU A 144 9.31 12.60 6.01
N ALA A 145 9.08 11.49 5.33
CA ALA A 145 10.05 10.43 5.21
C ALA A 145 11.14 10.83 4.21
N GLU A 146 12.37 10.41 4.50
CA GLU A 146 13.49 10.52 3.57
C GLU A 146 13.36 9.52 2.42
N ARG A 147 14.26 9.63 1.44
CA ARG A 147 14.34 8.68 0.34
C ARG A 147 14.59 7.27 0.91
N PRO A 148 13.78 6.27 0.54
CA PRO A 148 14.01 4.90 1.01
C PRO A 148 15.37 4.36 0.55
N SER A 149 16.14 3.80 1.49
CA SER A 149 17.44 3.17 1.21
C SER A 149 17.23 1.76 0.64
N ILE A 150 17.66 1.54 -0.60
CA ILE A 150 17.58 0.24 -1.27
C ILE A 150 18.90 -0.52 -1.02
N PRO A 151 18.89 -1.69 -0.38
CA PRO A 151 20.09 -2.51 -0.19
C PRO A 151 20.78 -2.83 -1.54
N PRO A 152 22.10 -2.69 -1.66
CA PRO A 152 22.82 -2.85 -2.93
C PRO A 152 22.80 -4.27 -3.50
N ALA A 153 22.38 -5.28 -2.72
CA ALA A 153 22.38 -6.68 -3.12
C ALA A 153 21.18 -7.12 -3.98
N ILE A 154 20.24 -6.22 -4.29
CA ILE A 154 18.99 -6.59 -4.97
C ILE A 154 19.26 -6.88 -6.44
N THR A 155 19.36 -8.16 -6.77
CA THR A 155 19.39 -8.66 -8.15
C THR A 155 17.95 -8.76 -8.67
N SER A 156 17.73 -8.58 -9.98
CA SER A 156 16.43 -8.77 -10.64
C SER A 156 15.73 -10.10 -10.27
N GLN A 157 16.49 -11.14 -9.90
CA GLN A 157 15.97 -12.42 -9.43
C GLN A 157 15.26 -12.33 -8.06
N GLN A 158 15.70 -11.43 -7.18
CA GLN A 158 15.14 -11.27 -5.83
C GLN A 158 13.76 -10.61 -5.86
N ILE A 159 13.51 -9.76 -6.87
CA ILE A 159 12.20 -9.18 -7.19
C ILE A 159 11.23 -10.26 -7.69
N VAL A 160 11.73 -11.23 -8.48
CA VAL A 160 10.90 -12.35 -8.96
C VAL A 160 10.62 -13.32 -7.83
N SER A 161 11.59 -13.61 -6.95
CA SER A 161 11.37 -14.51 -5.80
C SER A 161 10.43 -13.94 -4.74
N SER A 162 10.41 -12.62 -4.51
CA SER A 162 9.39 -12.02 -3.62
C SER A 162 7.98 -12.14 -4.21
N VAL A 163 7.85 -12.12 -5.54
CA VAL A 163 6.57 -12.30 -6.24
C VAL A 163 6.19 -13.78 -6.37
N SER A 164 7.16 -14.69 -6.55
CA SER A 164 6.94 -16.13 -6.71
C SER A 164 6.84 -16.90 -5.39
N MET A 165 7.31 -16.38 -4.25
CA MET A 165 7.02 -16.98 -2.94
C MET A 165 5.58 -16.71 -2.48
N SER A 166 4.82 -15.91 -3.24
CA SER A 166 3.40 -15.60 -3.04
C SER A 166 2.51 -16.23 -4.12
N ALA A 167 2.94 -17.34 -4.74
CA ALA A 167 2.22 -18.02 -5.82
C ALA A 167 2.41 -19.53 -5.76
#